data_AF-A0A4R1AVE1-F1
#
_entry.id   AF-A0A4R1AVE1-F1
#
_cell.length_a   1.000
_cell.length_b   1.000
_cell.length_c   1.000
_cell.angle_alpha   90.00
_cell.angle_beta   90.00
_cell.angle_gamma   90.00
#
_symmetry.space_group_name_H-M   'P 1'
#
loop_
_entity.id
_entity.type
_entity.pdbx_description
1 polymer ?
#
loop_
_entity_poly.entity_id
_entity_poly.type
_entity_poly.pdbx_seq_one_letter_code
_entity_poly.pdbx_strand_id
1 'polypeptide(L)' 'MRVNITLACTECGDRNYISKKNKRNNPDRLELKKYCPRDKRSTTHRETK' A
#
# COMPACT_ATOMS: atom_id res chain seq x y z
N MET A 1 -18.93 1.40 0.09
CA MET A 1 -18.39 0.24 0.82
C MET A 1 -16.90 0.44 0.97
N ARG A 2 -16.38 0.48 2.21
CA ARG A 2 -14.93 0.63 2.46
C ARG A 2 -14.34 -0.78 2.58
N VAL A 3 -13.32 -1.07 1.77
CA VAL A 3 -12.65 -2.37 1.74
C VAL A 3 -11.25 -2.19 2.30
N ASN A 4 -10.82 -3.12 3.15
CA ASN A 4 -9.45 -3.16 3.63
C ASN A 4 -8.54 -3.58 2.47
N ILE A 5 -7.49 -2.82 2.24
CA ILE A 5 -6.46 -3.07 1.24
C ILE A 5 -5.12 -3.17 1.92
N THR A 6 -4.27 -4.06 1.42
CA THR A 6 -2.91 -4.20 1.91
C THR A 6 -1.96 -3.48 0.96
N LEU A 7 -1.03 -2.71 1.49
CA LEU A 7 0.03 -2.09 0.70
C LEU A 7 1.32 -2.87 0.91
N ALA A 8 1.94 -3.26 -0.20
CA ALA A 8 3.22 -3.95 -0.22
C ALA A 8 4.32 -2.99 -0.68
N CYS A 9 5.48 -3.04 -0.02
CA CYS A 9 6.68 -2.33 -0.47
C CYS A 9 7.12 -2.89 -1.84
N THR A 10 7.48 -2.02 -2.79
CA THR A 10 7.99 -2.46 -4.11
C THR A 10 9.40 -3.04 -4.06
N GLU A 11 10.17 -2.73 -3.02
CA GLU A 11 11.58 -3.11 -2.94
C GLU A 11 11.77 -4.45 -2.23
N CYS A 12 11.25 -4.59 -1.01
CA CYS A 12 11.39 -5.80 -0.20
C CYS A 12 10.13 -6.68 -0.16
N GLY A 13 9.03 -6.28 -0.81
CA GLY A 13 7.81 -7.09 -0.92
C GLY A 13 7.00 -7.23 0.37
N ASP A 14 7.42 -6.60 1.46
CA ASP A 14 6.75 -6.67 2.76
C ASP A 14 5.38 -5.99 2.74
N ARG A 15 4.40 -6.67 3.31
CA ARG A 15 3.00 -6.23 3.42
C ARG A 15 2.74 -5.63 4.80
N ASN A 16 3.29 -4.45 5.03
CA ASN A 16 3.30 -3.85 6.38
C ASN A 16 2.16 -2.87 6.65
N TYR A 17 1.39 -2.47 5.64
CA TYR A 17 0.34 -1.47 5.80
C TYR A 17 -1.02 -2.00 5.37
N ILE A 18 -2.01 -1.83 6.25
CA ILE A 18 -3.42 -2.07 5.95
C ILE A 18 -4.12 -0.72 5.95
N SER A 19 -4.69 -0.35 4.80
CA SER A 19 -5.49 0.87 4.64
C SER A 19 -6.92 0.51 4.27
N LYS A 20 -7.84 1.47 4.35
CA LYS A 20 -9.22 1.31 3.91
C LYS A 20 -9.42 2.17 2.68
N LYS A 21 -9.76 1.57 1.54
CA LYS A 21 -10.14 2.31 0.33
C LYS A 21 -11.62 2.17 0.01
N ASN A 22 -12.19 3.20 -0.60
CA ASN A 22 -13.53 3.13 -1.15
C ASN A 22 -13.42 2.79 -2.64
N LYS A 23 -13.64 1.52 -3.00
CA LYS A 23 -13.55 1.02 -4.39
C LYS A 23 -14.46 1.77 -5.37
N ARG A 24 -15.53 2.41 -4.89
CA ARG A 24 -16.46 3.17 -5.73
C ARG A 24 -15.92 4.53 -6.18
N ASN A 25 -15.11 5.19 -5.35
CA ASN A 25 -14.59 6.53 -5.64
C ASN A 25 -13.18 6.48 -6.27
N ASN A 26 -12.37 5.51 -5.84
CA ASN A 26 -11.01 5.31 -6.34
C ASN A 26 -10.86 3.86 -6.83
N PRO A 27 -11.18 3.58 -8.11
CA PRO A 27 -11.01 2.26 -8.71
C PRO A 27 -9.53 1.93 -8.96
N ASP A 28 -8.69 2.95 -9.15
CA ASP A 28 -7.27 2.81 -9.45
C ASP A 28 -6.46 2.17 -8.31
N ARG A 29 -5.30 1.66 -8.71
CA ARG A 29 -4.33 1.01 -7.82
C ARG A 29 -3.61 2.08 -7.01
N LEU A 30 -3.71 2.00 -5.68
CA LEU A 30 -3.10 3.02 -4.82
C LEU A 30 -1.57 2.83 -4.76
N GLU A 31 -0.83 3.88 -5.07
CA GLU A 31 0.62 3.95 -4.87
C GLU A 31 0.91 5.06 -3.84
N LEU A 32 1.49 4.68 -2.71
CA LEU A 32 1.80 5.62 -1.63
C LEU A 32 3.26 5.49 -1.24
N LYS A 33 3.97 6.61 -1.10
CA LYS A 33 5.30 6.61 -0.48
C LYS A 33 5.14 6.43 1.03
N LYS A 34 5.66 5.33 1.55
CA LYS A 34 5.68 5.02 3.00
C LYS A 34 7.07 4.56 3.40
N TYR A 35 7.38 4.75 4.67
CA TYR A 35 8.65 4.31 5.22
C TYR A 35 8.67 2.79 5.32
N CYS A 36 9.69 2.15 4.75
CA CYS A 36 9.92 0.73 4.94
C CYS A 36 10.96 0.53 6.06
N PRO A 37 10.63 -0.17 7.16
CA PRO A 37 11.59 -0.43 8.23
C PRO A 37 12.72 -1.37 7.81
N ARG A 38 12.51 -2.26 6.82
CA ARG A 38 13.58 -3.14 6.28
C ARG A 38 14.63 -2.35 5.52
N ASP A 39 14.21 -1.50 4.59
CA ASP A 39 15.13 -0.72 3.74
C ASP A 39 15.61 0.56 4.43
N LYS A 40 15.03 0.88 5.60
CA LYS A 40 15.28 2.11 6.38
C LYS A 40 15.12 3.40 5.57
N ARG A 41 14.26 3.38 4.56
CA ARG A 41 13.99 4.50 3.65
C ARG A 41 12.53 4.56 3.24
N SER A 42 12.12 5.71 2.72
CA SER A 42 10.78 5.89 2.16
C SER A 42 10.70 5.30 0.76
N THR A 43 9.94 4.23 0.62
CA THR A 43 9.76 3.49 -0.63
C THR A 43 8.32 3.58 -1.12
N THR A 44 8.12 3.31 -2.40
CA THR A 44 6.78 3.24 -2.98
C THR A 44 6.10 1.95 -2.52
N HIS A 45 4.94 2.08 -1.91
CA HIS A 45 4.10 0.95 -1.53
C HIS A 45 2.91 0.88 -2.49
N ARG A 46 2.71 -0.30 -3.07
CA ARG A 46 1.65 -0.60 -4.03
C ARG A 46 0.55 -1.41 -3.39
N GLU A 47 -0.68 -1.11 -3.77
CA GLU A 47 -1.83 -1.93 -3.40
C GLU A 47 -1.69 -3.37 -3.92
N THR A 48 -1.71 -4.29 -2.98
CA THR A 48 -1.81 -5.73 -3.19
C THR A 48 -3.22 -6.18 -2.84
N LYS A 49 -3.74 -7.12 -3.63
CA LYS A 49 -5.13 -7.57 -3.62
C LYS A 49 -5.55 -8.20 -2.30
#